data_AF-A0A161M737-F1
#
_entry.id   AF-A0A161M737-F1
#
_cell.length_a   1.000
_cell.length_b   1.000
_cell.length_c   1.000
_cell.angle_alpha   90.00
_cell.angle_beta   90.00
_cell.angle_gamma   90.00
#
_symmetry.space_group_name_H-M   'P 1'
#
loop_
_entity.id
_entity.type
_entity.pdbx_description
1 polymer ?
#
loop_
_entity_poly.entity_id
_entity_poly.type
_entity_poly.pdbx_seq_one_letter_code
_entity_poly.pdbx_strand_id
1 'polypeptide(L)'
;RPELAESAMYLYRATGDPFMLDIGLNILRSIQHSAKTSCGYATIKDTRDHTQENRMESFFLAETTKYLYLLFDPDNFIHNKGEHGRIHTLPTGKQCILDSGGYIFNTEAHPIDPGALNCCHDWEQQDYNEANSFHFRGETLKKKKQVNEDRNDDLKKEVTVNDESGKEDLLK
;
A
#
# COMPACT_ATOMS: atom_id res chain seq x y z
N ARG A 1 9.30 19.60 3.00
CA ARG A 1 9.80 18.22 3.12
C ARG A 1 8.67 17.35 3.69
N PRO A 2 8.65 16.03 3.44
CA PRO A 2 7.47 15.19 3.65
C PRO A 2 7.35 14.56 5.04
N GLU A 3 8.40 14.57 5.87
CA GLU A 3 8.57 13.71 7.05
C GLU A 3 7.44 13.89 8.08
N LEU A 4 6.95 15.14 8.26
CA LEU A 4 5.84 15.43 9.16
C LEU A 4 4.49 14.90 8.63
N ALA A 5 4.24 15.03 7.32
CA ALA A 5 3.02 14.53 6.69
C ALA A 5 2.99 12.99 6.66
N GLU A 6 4.14 12.36 6.40
CA GLU A 6 4.31 10.92 6.51
C GLU A 6 3.96 10.41 7.91
N SER A 7 4.57 11.00 8.94
CA SER A 7 4.36 10.61 10.33
C SER A 7 2.90 10.80 10.76
N ALA A 8 2.28 11.92 10.38
CA ALA A 8 0.87 12.19 10.67
C ALA A 8 -0.07 11.16 10.01
N MET A 9 0.19 10.77 8.76
CA MET A 9 -0.57 9.73 8.06
C MET A 9 -0.47 8.39 8.78
N TYR A 10 0.74 7.92 9.11
CA TYR A 10 0.89 6.64 9.81
C TYR A 10 0.31 6.67 11.22
N LEU A 11 0.46 7.77 11.96
CA LEU A 11 -0.10 7.91 13.30
C LEU A 11 -1.63 7.93 13.27
N TYR A 12 -2.23 8.61 12.29
CA TYR A 12 -3.68 8.57 12.07
C TYR A 12 -4.15 7.15 11.77
N ARG A 13 -3.46 6.41 10.90
CA ARG A 13 -3.81 5.02 10.57
C ARG A 13 -3.70 4.07 11.76
N ALA A 14 -2.73 4.31 12.66
CA ALA A 14 -2.53 3.49 13.85
C ALA A 14 -3.56 3.77 14.96
N THR A 15 -3.98 5.02 15.11
CA THR A 15 -4.76 5.48 16.28
C THR A 15 -6.21 5.85 15.97
N GLY A 16 -6.50 6.27 14.73
CA GLY A 16 -7.76 6.90 14.35
C GLY A 16 -7.99 8.27 14.98
N ASP A 17 -6.97 8.89 15.60
CA ASP A 17 -7.12 10.17 16.30
C ASP A 17 -7.34 11.31 15.30
N PRO A 18 -8.51 11.99 15.31
CA PRO A 18 -8.80 13.08 14.40
C PRO A 18 -7.83 14.27 14.53
N PHE A 19 -7.09 14.40 15.63
CA PHE A 19 -6.07 15.42 15.78
C PHE A 19 -5.00 15.37 14.67
N MET A 20 -4.71 14.19 14.12
CA MET A 20 -3.78 14.05 12.99
C MET A 20 -4.32 14.68 11.70
N LEU A 21 -5.64 14.66 11.49
CA LEU A 21 -6.27 15.33 10.35
C LEU A 21 -6.16 16.85 10.49
N ASP A 22 -6.32 17.38 11.70
CA ASP A 22 -6.11 18.80 11.98
C ASP A 22 -4.67 19.24 11.71
N ILE A 23 -3.68 18.42 12.11
CA ILE A 23 -2.27 18.64 11.76
C ILE A 23 -2.10 18.66 10.24
N GLY A 24 -2.62 17.66 9.53
CA GLY A 24 -2.56 17.59 8.07
C GLY A 24 -3.16 18.81 7.38
N LEU A 25 -4.29 19.30 7.90
CA LEU A 25 -4.97 20.49 7.39
C LEU A 25 -4.13 21.75 7.60
N ASN A 26 -3.48 21.88 8.77
CA ASN A 26 -2.58 22.99 9.05
C ASN A 26 -1.33 22.97 8.17
N ILE A 27 -0.77 21.79 7.89
CA ILE A 27 0.34 21.63 6.93
C ILE A 27 -0.10 22.09 5.54
N LEU A 28 -1.25 21.61 5.05
CA LEU A 28 -1.78 21.97 3.74
C LEU A 28 -2.02 23.48 3.60
N ARG A 29 -2.64 24.11 4.62
CA ARG A 29 -2.87 25.56 4.65
C ARG A 29 -1.57 26.34 4.61
N SER A 30 -0.56 25.91 5.38
CA SER A 30 0.75 26.56 5.41
C SER A 30 1.47 26.47 4.07
N ILE A 31 1.44 25.29 3.42
CA ILE A 31 1.99 25.12 2.06
C ILE A 31 1.27 26.01 1.06
N GLN A 32 -0.07 26.03 1.08
CA GLN A 32 -0.86 26.87 0.17
C GLN A 32 -0.61 28.36 0.37
N HIS A 33 -0.45 28.80 1.63
CA HIS A 33 -0.22 30.20 1.94
C HIS A 33 1.19 30.65 1.53
N SER A 34 2.21 29.89 1.92
CA SER A 34 3.60 30.35 1.82
C SER A 34 4.29 29.90 0.53
N ALA A 35 4.03 28.69 0.06
CA ALA A 35 4.82 28.05 -1.01
C ALA A 35 4.16 28.13 -2.40
N LYS A 36 2.90 28.55 -2.50
CA LYS A 36 2.19 28.61 -3.78
C LYS A 36 2.76 29.70 -4.69
N THR A 37 2.89 29.38 -5.98
CA THR A 37 3.26 30.31 -7.05
C THR A 37 2.21 30.28 -8.17
N SER A 38 2.41 31.05 -9.24
CA SER A 38 1.50 31.05 -10.39
C SER A 38 1.48 29.74 -11.18
N CYS A 39 2.59 29.00 -11.17
CA CYS A 39 2.76 27.78 -11.96
C CYS A 39 2.99 26.51 -11.13
N GLY A 40 3.02 26.59 -9.80
CA GLY A 40 3.26 25.43 -8.94
C GLY A 40 3.56 25.82 -7.50
N TYR A 41 4.62 25.23 -6.95
CA TYR A 41 5.09 25.50 -5.59
C TYR A 41 6.59 25.80 -5.57
N ALA A 42 7.02 26.56 -4.58
CA ALA A 42 8.39 26.98 -4.37
C ALA A 42 8.89 26.56 -2.99
N THR A 43 10.19 26.31 -2.88
CA THR A 43 10.84 26.06 -1.60
C THR A 43 10.86 27.36 -0.78
N ILE A 44 10.56 27.27 0.51
CA ILE A 44 10.70 28.40 1.43
C ILE A 44 12.12 28.40 2.00
N LYS A 45 12.85 29.48 1.80
CA LYS A 45 14.22 29.67 2.28
C LYS A 45 14.28 29.93 3.78
N ASP A 46 13.46 30.85 4.27
CA ASP A 46 13.33 31.16 5.69
C ASP A 46 11.84 31.15 6.08
N THR A 47 11.51 30.34 7.08
CA THR A 47 10.13 30.13 7.53
C THR A 47 9.58 31.31 8.34
N ARG A 48 10.44 32.25 8.76
CA ARG A 48 10.04 33.43 9.53
C ARG A 48 9.52 34.56 8.64
N ASP A 49 10.09 34.70 7.44
CA ASP A 49 9.77 35.76 6.49
C ASP A 49 9.06 35.24 5.22
N HIS A 50 8.94 33.92 5.08
CA HIS A 50 8.32 33.23 3.95
C HIS A 50 8.96 33.57 2.59
N THR A 51 10.26 33.86 2.57
CA THR A 51 11.00 34.09 1.32
C THR A 51 11.03 32.82 0.46
N GLN A 52 10.61 32.95 -0.79
CA GLN A 52 10.55 31.85 -1.76
C GLN A 52 11.86 31.75 -2.57
N GLU A 53 12.38 30.54 -2.73
CA GLU A 53 13.41 30.20 -3.70
C GLU A 53 12.77 29.65 -4.98
N ASN A 54 13.34 30.01 -6.14
CA ASN A 54 12.86 29.52 -7.44
C ASN A 54 13.27 28.06 -7.70
N ARG A 55 12.79 27.15 -6.85
CA ARG A 55 13.10 25.72 -6.89
C ARG A 55 11.94 24.92 -6.30
N MET A 56 11.50 23.90 -7.03
CA MET A 56 10.56 22.89 -6.57
C MET A 56 11.25 21.53 -6.59
N GLU A 57 11.35 20.90 -5.43
CA GLU A 57 11.95 19.57 -5.32
C GLU A 57 10.96 18.49 -5.76
N SER A 58 11.44 17.42 -6.40
CA SER A 58 10.60 16.33 -6.91
C SER A 58 9.82 15.61 -5.81
N PHE A 59 10.40 15.47 -4.61
CA PHE A 59 9.74 14.87 -3.45
C PHE A 59 8.45 15.59 -3.05
N PHE A 60 8.28 16.86 -3.43
CA PHE A 60 7.05 17.57 -3.10
C PHE A 60 5.83 16.86 -3.71
N LEU A 61 5.94 16.44 -4.96
CA LEU A 61 4.89 15.72 -5.69
C LEU A 61 4.88 14.22 -5.36
N ALA A 62 6.06 13.61 -5.21
CA ALA A 62 6.14 12.18 -4.95
C ALA A 62 5.70 11.82 -3.52
N GLU A 63 6.07 12.63 -2.54
CA GLU A 63 5.95 12.31 -1.12
C GLU A 63 4.96 13.23 -0.40
N THR A 64 5.20 14.55 -0.42
CA THR A 64 4.44 15.49 0.42
C THR A 64 2.96 15.50 0.04
N THR A 65 2.65 15.64 -1.25
CA THR A 65 1.25 15.59 -1.71
C THR A 65 0.63 14.21 -1.57
N LYS A 66 1.42 13.14 -1.73
CA LYS A 66 0.93 11.77 -1.60
C LYS A 66 0.50 11.44 -0.17
N TYR A 67 1.35 11.72 0.82
CA TYR A 67 0.99 11.45 2.22
C TYR A 67 -0.16 12.33 2.72
N LEU A 68 -0.20 13.60 2.30
CA LEU A 68 -1.35 14.46 2.61
C LEU A 68 -2.64 13.95 1.96
N TYR A 69 -2.58 13.47 0.71
CA TYR A 69 -3.74 12.88 0.04
C TYR A 69 -4.23 11.62 0.78
N LEU A 70 -3.33 10.68 1.07
CA LEU A 70 -3.64 9.44 1.77
C LEU A 70 -4.18 9.68 3.19
N LEU A 71 -3.70 10.71 3.89
CA LEU A 71 -4.22 11.07 5.21
C LEU A 71 -5.72 11.41 5.18
N PHE A 72 -6.21 12.03 4.10
CA PHE A 72 -7.62 12.40 3.94
C PHE A 72 -8.46 11.39 3.15
N ASP A 73 -7.86 10.29 2.69
CA ASP A 73 -8.51 9.21 1.94
C ASP A 73 -8.31 7.87 2.66
N PRO A 74 -8.99 7.65 3.81
CA PRO A 74 -8.78 6.45 4.62
C PRO A 74 -9.19 5.16 3.91
N ASP A 75 -10.09 5.25 2.93
CA ASP A 75 -10.62 4.12 2.17
C ASP A 75 -9.79 3.82 0.91
N ASN A 76 -8.64 4.48 0.73
CA ASN A 76 -7.78 4.24 -0.41
C ASN A 76 -7.29 2.77 -0.46
N PHE A 77 -7.22 2.18 -1.66
CA PHE A 77 -6.78 0.79 -1.85
C PHE A 77 -5.37 0.52 -1.27
N ILE A 78 -4.50 1.53 -1.22
CA ILE A 78 -3.18 1.46 -0.60
C ILE A 78 -3.27 1.11 0.88
N HIS A 79 -4.38 1.44 1.54
CA HIS A 79 -4.60 1.16 2.94
C HIS A 79 -5.13 -0.24 3.23
N ASN A 80 -5.38 -1.05 2.20
CA ASN A 80 -5.75 -2.45 2.31
C ASN A 80 -4.77 -3.23 3.18
N LYS A 81 -5.31 -3.96 4.16
CA LYS A 81 -4.56 -4.73 5.16
C LYS A 81 -4.43 -6.23 4.83
N GLY A 82 -4.94 -6.68 3.68
CA GLY A 82 -5.08 -8.12 3.41
C GLY A 82 -6.50 -8.56 3.07
N GLU A 83 -7.48 -7.65 3.09
CA GLU A 83 -8.91 -7.99 3.05
C GLU A 83 -9.39 -8.30 1.63
N HIS A 84 -8.83 -7.59 0.65
CA HIS A 84 -9.17 -7.71 -0.77
C HIS A 84 -7.93 -8.03 -1.58
N GLY A 85 -8.06 -8.82 -2.65
CA GLY A 85 -6.98 -9.05 -3.61
C GLY A 85 -7.53 -9.40 -4.99
N ARG A 86 -6.74 -9.11 -6.02
CA ARG A 86 -7.10 -9.36 -7.42
C ARG A 86 -6.28 -10.51 -7.98
N ILE A 87 -6.96 -11.53 -8.49
CA ILE A 87 -6.30 -12.63 -9.20
C ILE A 87 -5.87 -12.15 -10.59
N HIS A 88 -4.59 -12.28 -10.89
CA HIS A 88 -4.00 -12.02 -12.20
C HIS A 88 -3.40 -13.31 -12.77
N THR A 89 -3.77 -13.66 -14.00
CA THR A 89 -3.27 -14.86 -14.69
C THR A 89 -2.27 -14.43 -15.75
N LEU A 90 -1.03 -14.91 -15.64
CA LEU A 90 0.01 -14.65 -16.63
C LEU A 90 -0.21 -15.47 -17.90
N PRO A 91 0.38 -15.09 -19.06
CA PRO A 91 0.35 -15.89 -20.29
C PRO A 91 0.87 -17.32 -20.11
N THR A 92 1.69 -17.57 -19.08
CA THR A 92 2.21 -18.89 -18.69
C THR A 92 1.19 -19.77 -17.95
N GLY A 93 0.02 -19.23 -17.59
CA GLY A 93 -0.99 -19.92 -16.78
C GLY A 93 -0.80 -19.79 -15.26
N LYS A 94 0.28 -19.15 -14.79
CA LYS A 94 0.50 -18.86 -13.36
C LYS A 94 -0.55 -17.86 -12.86
N GLN A 95 -1.25 -18.20 -11.78
CA GLN A 95 -2.13 -17.27 -11.06
C GLN A 95 -1.36 -16.57 -9.95
N CYS A 96 -1.48 -15.24 -9.89
CA CYS A 96 -0.90 -14.38 -8.88
C CYS A 96 -2.01 -13.60 -8.19
N ILE A 97 -1.86 -13.33 -6.89
CA ILE A 97 -2.74 -12.43 -6.17
C ILE A 97 -2.00 -11.11 -6.04
N LEU A 98 -2.52 -10.09 -6.70
CA LEU A 98 -2.00 -8.72 -6.68
C LEU A 98 -2.96 -7.84 -5.89
N ASP A 99 -2.50 -6.66 -5.49
CA ASP A 99 -3.31 -5.67 -4.77
C ASP A 99 -3.91 -6.21 -3.46
N SER A 100 -3.27 -7.24 -2.87
CA SER A 100 -3.72 -7.87 -1.63
C SER A 100 -3.54 -6.97 -0.40
N GLY A 101 -2.97 -5.77 -0.56
CA GLY A 101 -2.65 -4.88 0.54
C GLY A 101 -1.25 -5.11 1.08
N GLY A 102 -0.94 -4.46 2.21
CA GLY A 102 0.40 -4.52 2.81
C GLY A 102 1.49 -3.84 1.96
N TYR A 103 1.11 -2.81 1.18
CA TYR A 103 2.05 -2.03 0.38
C TYR A 103 3.19 -1.47 1.22
N ILE A 104 4.42 -1.65 0.75
CA ILE A 104 5.63 -1.14 1.39
C ILE A 104 6.07 0.11 0.64
N PHE A 105 6.16 1.24 1.35
CA PHE A 105 6.68 2.48 0.77
C PHE A 105 8.19 2.50 0.87
N ASN A 106 8.87 2.82 -0.23
CA ASN A 106 10.27 3.19 -0.17
C ASN A 106 10.44 4.61 0.43
N THR A 107 11.69 5.08 0.54
CA THR A 107 12.03 6.40 1.09
C THR A 107 11.61 7.59 0.22
N GLU A 108 11.03 7.36 -0.96
CA GLU A 108 10.49 8.39 -1.87
C GLU A 108 8.97 8.22 -2.05
N ALA A 109 8.33 7.55 -1.08
CA ALA A 109 6.91 7.25 -1.04
C ALA A 109 6.38 6.47 -2.27
N HIS A 110 7.22 5.70 -2.97
CA HIS A 110 6.75 4.80 -4.02
C HIS A 110 6.25 3.49 -3.39
N PRO A 111 4.97 3.13 -3.57
CA PRO A 111 4.42 1.90 -3.02
C PRO A 111 4.92 0.69 -3.81
N ILE A 112 5.27 -0.36 -3.09
CA ILE A 112 5.71 -1.64 -3.62
C ILE A 112 4.71 -2.70 -3.16
N ASP A 113 4.13 -3.44 -4.10
CA ASP A 113 3.26 -4.58 -3.83
C ASP A 113 4.10 -5.86 -3.64
N PRO A 114 4.15 -6.44 -2.43
CA PRO A 114 4.86 -7.70 -2.19
C PRO A 114 4.31 -8.88 -3.00
N GLY A 115 2.99 -8.89 -3.28
CA GLY A 115 2.34 -9.89 -4.13
C GLY A 115 2.83 -9.82 -5.57
N ALA A 116 3.03 -8.61 -6.10
CA ALA A 116 3.62 -8.40 -7.42
C ALA A 116 5.09 -8.88 -7.47
N LEU A 117 5.88 -8.58 -6.42
CA LEU A 117 7.26 -9.08 -6.33
C LEU A 117 7.31 -10.61 -6.30
N ASN A 118 6.47 -11.26 -5.49
CA ASN A 118 6.39 -12.73 -5.43
C ASN A 118 5.89 -13.33 -6.76
N CYS A 119 5.01 -12.64 -7.47
CA CYS A 119 4.56 -13.07 -8.79
C CYS A 119 5.71 -13.09 -9.82
N CYS A 120 6.56 -12.07 -9.79
CA CYS A 120 7.70 -11.90 -10.70
C CYS A 120 8.99 -12.57 -10.21
N HIS A 121 9.04 -13.05 -8.98
CA HIS A 121 10.17 -13.80 -8.43
C HIS A 121 10.29 -15.15 -9.13
N ASP A 122 11.43 -15.33 -9.81
CA ASP A 122 11.94 -16.48 -10.56
C ASP A 122 10.93 -17.43 -11.23
N TRP A 123 10.92 -17.29 -12.56
CA TRP A 123 10.18 -18.03 -13.57
C TRP A 123 10.99 -19.24 -14.09
N GLU A 124 12.12 -19.59 -13.47
CA GLU A 124 13.08 -20.57 -13.99
C GLU A 124 13.41 -21.68 -12.97
N GLN A 125 12.39 -22.35 -12.43
CA GLN A 125 12.57 -23.60 -11.64
C GLN A 125 11.69 -24.77 -12.10
N GLN A 126 10.98 -24.66 -13.22
CA GLN A 126 10.26 -25.80 -13.79
C GLN A 126 11.12 -26.68 -14.71
N ASP A 127 12.32 -26.26 -15.12
CA ASP A 127 13.23 -27.08 -15.95
C ASP A 127 14.47 -27.64 -15.23
N TYR A 128 14.70 -27.36 -13.92
CA TYR A 128 15.94 -27.80 -13.23
C TYR A 128 15.81 -28.56 -11.89
N ASN A 129 14.65 -28.59 -11.21
CA ASN A 129 14.56 -29.17 -9.85
C ASN A 129 13.88 -30.55 -9.77
N GLU A 130 14.09 -31.38 -10.81
CA GLU A 130 14.14 -32.84 -10.66
C GLU A 130 15.44 -33.29 -9.92
N ALA A 131 16.32 -32.35 -9.57
CA ALA A 131 17.53 -32.60 -8.79
C ALA A 131 17.57 -31.71 -7.53
N ASN A 132 17.82 -32.35 -6.38
CA ASN A 132 18.21 -31.76 -5.09
C ASN A 132 17.08 -31.36 -4.12
N SER A 133 16.44 -32.39 -3.56
CA SER A 133 16.52 -32.68 -2.12
C SER A 133 17.30 -31.64 -1.29
N PHE A 134 16.63 -30.65 -0.71
CA PHE A 134 17.10 -30.05 0.53
C PHE A 134 15.94 -29.73 1.47
N HIS A 135 16.02 -30.39 2.62
CA HIS A 135 15.08 -30.43 3.71
C HIS A 135 15.05 -29.08 4.44
N PHE A 136 13.93 -28.36 4.39
CA PHE A 136 13.62 -27.33 5.39
C PHE A 136 12.45 -27.81 6.25
N ARG A 137 12.68 -27.84 7.55
CA ARG A 137 11.90 -28.56 8.56
C ARG A 137 11.02 -27.55 9.29
N GLY A 138 9.71 -27.61 9.02
CA GLY A 138 8.68 -26.81 9.67
C GLY A 138 7.29 -27.24 9.19
N GLU A 139 6.83 -28.41 9.64
CA GLU A 139 5.43 -28.84 9.47
C GLU A 139 4.52 -27.89 10.29
N THR A 140 3.25 -27.59 9.99
CA THR A 140 2.16 -28.51 9.66
C THR A 140 0.90 -27.70 9.31
N LEU A 141 0.26 -27.91 8.16
CA LEU A 141 -1.20 -27.86 8.02
C LEU A 141 -1.61 -28.76 6.86
N LYS A 142 -2.35 -29.83 7.18
CA LYS A 142 -2.75 -30.90 6.26
C LYS A 142 -4.12 -30.60 5.62
N LYS A 143 -4.12 -30.79 4.30
CA LYS A 143 -5.16 -31.39 3.42
C LYS A 143 -6.38 -30.56 2.96
N LYS A 144 -6.33 -30.30 1.63
CA LYS A 144 -7.26 -30.68 0.54
C LYS A 144 -8.76 -30.42 0.73
N LYS A 145 -9.30 -29.62 -0.20
CA LYS A 145 -10.58 -29.91 -0.86
C LYS A 145 -10.40 -29.81 -2.37
N GLN A 146 -10.62 -30.92 -3.07
CA GLN A 146 -10.82 -30.98 -4.51
C GLN A 146 -12.02 -30.11 -4.87
N VAL A 147 -11.90 -29.26 -5.89
CA VAL A 147 -13.05 -28.70 -6.59
C VAL A 147 -12.80 -28.90 -8.08
N ASN A 148 -13.78 -29.57 -8.69
CA ASN A 148 -13.81 -30.00 -10.07
C ASN A 148 -13.72 -28.83 -11.06
N GLU A 149 -13.08 -29.12 -12.18
CA GLU A 149 -13.24 -28.41 -13.46
C GLU A 149 -14.72 -28.23 -13.80
N ASP A 150 -15.13 -26.99 -14.03
CA ASP A 150 -16.11 -26.67 -15.05
C ASP A 150 -15.81 -25.27 -15.62
N ARG A 151 -15.81 -25.23 -16.96
CA ARG A 151 -15.52 -24.07 -17.80
C ARG A 151 -16.68 -23.07 -17.74
N ASN A 152 -16.38 -21.78 -17.52
CA ASN A 152 -16.69 -20.67 -18.42
C ASN A 152 -16.60 -19.29 -17.75
N ASP A 153 -16.13 -18.36 -18.59
CA ASP A 153 -16.34 -16.91 -18.63
C ASP A 153 -15.53 -15.96 -17.74
N ASP A 154 -14.98 -14.96 -18.45
CA ASP A 154 -14.18 -13.85 -17.99
C ASP A 154 -14.97 -12.95 -17.04
N LEU A 155 -14.88 -13.22 -15.75
CA LEU A 155 -15.26 -12.28 -14.69
C LEU A 155 -14.03 -12.03 -13.83
N LYS A 156 -13.70 -10.75 -13.67
CA LYS A 156 -12.70 -10.26 -12.71
C LYS A 156 -13.04 -10.83 -11.33
N LYS A 157 -12.33 -11.86 -10.89
CA LYS A 157 -12.54 -12.47 -9.57
C LYS A 157 -11.78 -11.64 -8.54
N GLU A 158 -12.49 -10.71 -7.91
CA GLU A 158 -12.07 -10.12 -6.64
C GLU A 158 -12.20 -11.19 -5.55
N VAL A 159 -11.13 -11.38 -4.78
CA VAL A 159 -11.12 -12.30 -3.64
C VAL A 159 -11.30 -11.43 -2.39
N THR A 160 -12.40 -11.64 -1.67
CA THR A 160 -12.61 -11.10 -0.32
C THR A 160 -12.24 -12.18 0.69
N VAL A 161 -11.29 -11.90 1.56
CA VAL A 161 -10.95 -12.79 2.68
C VAL A 161 -11.88 -12.43 3.84
N ASN A 162 -12.95 -13.22 4.03
CA ASN A 162 -13.82 -13.05 5.19
C ASN A 162 -13.13 -13.61 6.44
N ASP A 163 -12.83 -12.74 7.40
CA ASP A 163 -12.37 -13.15 8.73
C ASP A 163 -13.58 -13.58 9.57
N GLU A 164 -13.99 -14.85 9.45
CA GLU A 164 -14.94 -15.44 10.38
C GLU A 164 -14.19 -15.99 11.60
N SER A 165 -13.96 -15.10 12.58
CA SER A 165 -13.55 -15.52 13.92
C SER A 165 -14.32 -14.75 15.02
N GLY A 166 -15.41 -15.38 15.48
CA GLY A 166 -15.83 -15.33 16.90
C GLY A 166 -16.79 -14.22 17.36
N LYS A 167 -18.07 -14.32 17.00
CA LYS A 167 -19.16 -13.91 17.91
C LYS A 167 -19.40 -15.08 18.88
N GLU A 168 -18.99 -14.92 20.13
CA GLU A 168 -19.61 -15.62 21.26
C GLU A 168 -20.09 -14.58 22.26
N ASP A 169 -21.40 -14.64 22.51
CA ASP A 169 -22.09 -13.95 23.58
C ASP A 169 -21.40 -14.20 24.93
N LEU A 170 -21.19 -13.15 25.72
CA LEU A 170 -21.32 -13.30 27.17
C LEU A 170 -21.77 -11.98 27.80
N LEU A 171 -23.06 -11.95 28.14
CA LEU A 171 -23.60 -11.07 29.17
C LEU A 171 -22.78 -11.22 30.47
N LYS A 172 -22.29 -10.11 31.00
CA LYS A 172 -22.46 -9.67 32.39
C LYS A 172 -22.07 -8.20 32.52
#